data_AF-A0A2N2S1B4-F1
#
_entry.id   AF-A0A2N2S1B4-F1
#
_cell.length_a   1.000
_cell.length_b   1.000
_cell.length_c   1.000
_cell.angle_alpha   90.00
_cell.angle_beta   90.00
_cell.angle_gamma   90.00
#
_symmetry.space_group_name_H-M   'P 1'
#
loop_
_entity.id
_entity.type
_entity.pdbx_description
1 polymer ?
#
loop_
_entity_poly.entity_id
_entity_poly.type
_entity_poly.pdbx_seq_one_letter_code
_entity_poly.pdbx_strand_id
1 'polypeptide(L)'
;MEPEVLASIIAAATALIAVIVGPIITFRASKNQMLGPMRQAWINDLRDTVAEFTAHTCIARWHVLASTNDPSDVQRAQEIEDRNRFQLAYQLKEKIALLINPKETDHQELVRLAESAYTAYVNGTDTTIALKAIRQHTQVILKREWDVVKK
;
A
#
# COMPACT_ATOMS: atom_id res chain seq x y z
N MET A 1 18.23 -1.53 62.83
CA MET A 1 17.02 -1.77 62.00
C MET A 1 16.90 -3.27 61.93
N GLU A 2 15.80 -3.84 62.40
CA GLU A 2 15.61 -5.30 62.37
C GLU A 2 15.62 -5.80 60.91
N PRO A 3 16.24 -6.96 60.63
CA PRO A 3 16.36 -7.50 59.27
C PRO A 3 15.00 -7.67 58.57
N GLU A 4 13.94 -7.90 59.33
CA GLU A 4 12.56 -8.01 58.83
C GLU A 4 12.01 -6.69 58.26
N VAL A 5 12.37 -5.56 58.87
CA VAL A 5 11.95 -4.23 58.41
C VAL A 5 12.63 -3.88 57.09
N LEU A 6 13.93 -4.21 56.97
CA LEU A 6 14.68 -4.01 55.73
C LEU A 6 14.11 -4.86 54.58
N ALA A 7 13.80 -6.14 54.84
CA ALA A 7 13.18 -7.03 53.87
C ALA A 7 11.82 -6.49 53.39
N SER A 8 10.99 -5.99 54.31
CA SER A 8 9.67 -5.42 53.99
C SER A 8 9.78 -4.17 53.11
N ILE A 9 10.74 -3.29 53.38
CA ILE A 9 10.99 -2.09 52.57
C ILE A 9 11.44 -2.46 51.15
N ILE A 10 12.34 -3.43 51.01
CA ILE A 10 12.82 -3.91 49.71
C ILE A 10 11.67 -4.54 48.91
N ALA A 11 10.84 -5.36 49.55
CA ALA A 11 9.67 -5.97 48.92
C ALA A 11 8.67 -4.89 48.45
N ALA A 12 8.36 -3.91 49.28
CA ALA A 12 7.47 -2.81 48.93
C ALA A 12 8.01 -1.95 47.78
N ALA A 13 9.32 -1.63 47.79
CA ALA A 13 9.96 -0.89 46.71
C ALA A 13 9.94 -1.66 45.38
N THR A 14 10.20 -2.97 45.43
CA THR A 14 10.16 -3.84 44.25
C THR A 14 8.75 -3.94 43.68
N ALA A 15 7.74 -4.09 44.54
CA ALA A 15 6.33 -4.12 44.13
C ALA A 15 5.90 -2.78 43.49
N LEU A 16 6.32 -1.65 44.06
CA LEU A 16 6.02 -0.33 43.51
C LEU A 16 6.64 -0.14 42.12
N ILE A 17 7.89 -0.55 41.92
CA ILE A 17 8.55 -0.51 40.61
C ILE A 17 7.82 -1.42 39.62
N ALA A 18 7.46 -2.64 40.02
CA ALA A 18 6.76 -3.59 39.16
C ALA A 18 5.39 -3.06 38.68
N VAL A 19 4.64 -2.37 39.56
CA VAL A 19 3.34 -1.77 39.23
C VAL A 19 3.46 -0.62 38.24
N ILE A 20 4.61 0.05 38.14
CA ILE A 20 4.84 1.12 37.15
C ILE A 20 5.42 0.54 35.85
N VAL A 21 6.44 -0.30 35.97
CA VAL A 21 7.18 -0.84 34.81
C VAL A 21 6.33 -1.83 34.02
N GLY A 22 5.57 -2.69 34.69
CA GLY A 22 4.71 -3.68 34.04
C GLY A 22 3.73 -3.05 33.03
N PRO A 23 2.86 -2.11 33.46
CA PRO A 23 1.93 -1.43 32.56
C PRO A 23 2.60 -0.68 31.41
N ILE A 24 3.76 -0.05 31.63
CA ILE A 24 4.50 0.66 30.56
C ILE A 24 4.98 -0.32 29.48
N ILE A 25 5.54 -1.47 29.89
CA ILE A 25 5.99 -2.51 28.97
C ILE A 25 4.79 -3.11 28.24
N THR A 26 3.71 -3.46 28.96
CA THR A 26 2.49 -4.01 28.37
C THR A 26 1.84 -3.05 27.37
N PHE A 27 1.77 -1.75 27.68
CA PHE A 27 1.20 -0.74 26.79
C PHE A 27 2.04 -0.55 25.51
N ARG A 28 3.37 -0.56 25.63
CA ARG A 28 4.25 -0.51 24.45
C ARG A 28 4.11 -1.77 23.59
N ALA A 29 4.05 -2.95 24.22
CA ALA A 29 3.86 -4.21 23.53
C ALA A 29 2.52 -4.28 22.80
N SER A 30 1.42 -3.85 23.44
CA SER A 30 0.07 -3.90 22.83
C SER A 30 -0.06 -2.95 21.64
N LYS A 31 0.52 -1.74 21.73
CA LYS A 31 0.54 -0.78 20.62
C LYS A 31 1.26 -1.36 19.40
N ASN A 32 2.40 -2.02 19.60
CA ASN A 32 3.16 -2.63 18.52
C ASN A 32 2.45 -3.87 17.94
N GLN A 33 1.78 -4.67 18.77
CA GLN A 33 0.97 -5.81 18.34
C GLN A 33 -0.19 -5.42 17.41
N MET A 34 -0.76 -4.22 17.57
CA MET A 34 -1.86 -3.77 16.71
C MET A 34 -1.36 -3.05 15.44
N LEU A 35 -0.38 -2.15 15.58
CA LEU A 35 0.05 -1.29 14.47
C LEU A 35 0.92 -2.02 13.44
N GLY A 36 1.77 -2.96 13.87
CA GLY A 36 2.64 -3.71 12.97
C GLY A 36 1.84 -4.48 11.91
N PRO A 37 0.87 -5.34 12.31
CA PRO A 37 0.02 -6.06 11.37
C PRO A 37 -0.82 -5.16 10.47
N MET A 38 -1.40 -4.07 10.99
CA MET A 38 -2.18 -3.12 10.18
C MET A 38 -1.31 -2.45 9.10
N ARG A 39 -0.09 -2.02 9.45
CA ARG A 39 0.84 -1.42 8.50
C ARG A 39 1.34 -2.45 7.49
N GLN A 40 1.63 -3.69 7.91
CA GLN A 40 2.01 -4.76 7.00
C GLN A 40 0.88 -5.09 6.01
N ALA A 41 -0.37 -5.13 6.47
CA ALA A 41 -1.53 -5.34 5.61
C ALA A 41 -1.67 -4.21 4.58
N TRP A 42 -1.49 -2.96 5.00
CA TRP A 42 -1.46 -1.81 4.09
C TRP A 42 -0.32 -1.87 3.07
N ILE A 43 0.91 -2.24 3.48
CA ILE A 43 2.07 -2.44 2.59
C ILE A 43 1.73 -3.49 1.51
N ASN A 44 1.11 -4.59 1.91
CA ASN A 44 0.74 -5.65 0.98
C ASN A 44 -0.36 -5.17 0.02
N ASP A 45 -1.41 -4.52 0.53
CA ASP A 45 -2.52 -4.04 -0.31
C ASP A 45 -2.06 -2.97 -1.33
N LEU A 46 -1.15 -2.07 -0.92
CA LEU A 46 -0.55 -1.10 -1.84
C LEU A 46 0.30 -1.80 -2.90
N ARG A 47 1.12 -2.78 -2.51
CA ARG A 47 1.98 -3.53 -3.45
C ARG A 47 1.13 -4.26 -4.49
N ASP A 48 0.11 -4.97 -4.05
CA ASP A 48 -0.73 -5.79 -4.91
C ASP A 48 -1.57 -4.89 -5.84
N THR A 49 -2.15 -3.82 -5.31
CA THR A 49 -2.94 -2.85 -6.09
C THR A 49 -2.07 -2.17 -7.16
N VAL A 50 -0.84 -1.75 -6.83
CA VAL A 50 0.09 -1.15 -7.80
C VAL A 50 0.50 -2.18 -8.86
N ALA A 51 0.81 -3.41 -8.46
CA ALA A 51 1.19 -4.47 -9.39
C ALA A 51 0.06 -4.74 -10.40
N GLU A 52 -1.17 -4.91 -9.91
CA GLU A 52 -2.36 -5.13 -10.74
C GLU A 52 -2.61 -3.93 -11.66
N PHE A 53 -2.54 -2.69 -11.16
CA PHE A 53 -2.69 -1.49 -11.97
C PHE A 53 -1.67 -1.45 -13.11
N THR A 54 -0.40 -1.72 -12.80
CA THR A 54 0.66 -1.74 -13.83
C THR A 54 0.47 -2.86 -14.86
N ALA A 55 -0.09 -4.00 -14.47
CA ALA A 55 -0.40 -5.10 -15.39
C ALA A 55 -1.56 -4.75 -16.34
N HIS A 56 -2.57 -4.01 -15.86
CA HIS A 56 -3.66 -3.55 -16.72
C HIS A 56 -3.23 -2.48 -17.72
N THR A 57 -2.29 -1.63 -17.32
CA THR A 57 -1.87 -0.47 -18.12
C THR A 57 -0.58 -0.70 -18.93
N CYS A 58 0.08 -1.87 -18.81
CA CYS A 58 1.31 -2.17 -19.57
C CYS A 58 1.08 -2.49 -21.05
N ILE A 59 -0.12 -2.94 -21.40
CA ILE A 59 -0.52 -3.18 -22.79
C ILE A 59 -1.29 -1.95 -23.24
N ALA A 60 -0.78 -1.25 -24.27
CA ALA A 60 -1.49 -0.11 -24.84
C ALA A 60 -2.90 -0.53 -25.28
N ARG A 61 -3.90 0.31 -24.98
CA ARG A 61 -5.32 -0.01 -25.17
C ARG A 61 -5.67 -0.40 -26.61
N TRP A 62 -4.97 0.12 -27.61
CA TRP A 62 -5.20 -0.22 -29.02
C TRP A 62 -4.99 -1.71 -29.34
N HIS A 63 -4.24 -2.45 -28.52
CA HIS A 63 -4.11 -3.91 -28.68
C HIS A 63 -5.37 -4.70 -28.30
N VAL A 64 -6.35 -4.04 -27.68
CA VAL A 64 -7.59 -4.66 -27.17
C VAL A 64 -8.84 -4.07 -27.84
N LEU A 65 -8.68 -3.04 -28.67
CA LEU A 65 -9.80 -2.45 -29.40
C LEU A 65 -10.20 -3.34 -30.57
N ALA A 66 -11.51 -3.46 -30.78
CA ALA A 66 -12.05 -4.18 -31.91
C ALA A 66 -11.71 -3.47 -33.23
N SER A 67 -11.36 -4.26 -34.25
CA SER A 67 -11.24 -3.78 -35.62
C SER A 67 -12.61 -3.67 -36.26
N THR A 68 -12.79 -2.71 -37.17
CA THR A 68 -14.00 -2.63 -38.01
C THR A 68 -14.12 -3.80 -38.98
N ASN A 69 -13.04 -4.55 -39.17
CA ASN A 69 -12.98 -5.72 -40.04
C ASN A 69 -13.19 -7.05 -39.30
N ASP A 70 -13.33 -7.01 -37.97
CA ASP A 70 -13.53 -8.23 -37.17
C ASP A 70 -14.98 -8.75 -37.31
N PRO A 71 -15.19 -10.08 -37.23
CA PRO A 71 -16.52 -10.65 -37.09
C PRO A 71 -17.29 -10.04 -35.91
N SER A 72 -18.62 -9.94 -36.01
CA SER A 72 -19.44 -9.22 -35.03
C SER A 72 -19.39 -9.80 -33.61
N ASP A 73 -19.22 -11.12 -33.49
CA ASP A 73 -19.03 -11.83 -32.23
C ASP A 73 -17.65 -11.52 -31.60
N VAL A 74 -16.60 -11.47 -32.41
CA VAL A 74 -15.24 -11.09 -31.99
C VAL A 74 -15.21 -9.63 -31.53
N GLN A 75 -15.78 -8.73 -32.32
CA GLN A 75 -15.88 -7.31 -31.99
C GLN A 75 -16.60 -7.09 -30.65
N ARG A 76 -17.75 -7.76 -30.46
CA ARG A 76 -18.49 -7.68 -29.20
C ARG A 76 -17.68 -8.18 -28.01
N ALA A 77 -16.92 -9.26 -28.16
CA ALA A 77 -16.08 -9.80 -27.09
C ALA A 77 -14.96 -8.81 -26.71
N GLN A 78 -14.27 -8.24 -27.69
CA GLN A 78 -13.22 -7.24 -27.49
C GLN A 78 -13.74 -5.95 -26.85
N GLU A 79 -14.92 -5.46 -27.26
CA GLU A 79 -15.57 -4.29 -26.64
C GLU A 79 -15.94 -4.50 -25.17
N ILE A 80 -16.33 -5.73 -24.80
CA ILE A 80 -16.60 -6.09 -23.40
C ILE A 80 -15.28 -6.13 -22.62
N GLU A 81 -14.25 -6.75 -23.19
CA GLU A 81 -12.92 -6.82 -22.58
C GLU A 81 -12.32 -5.42 -22.36
N ASP A 82 -12.33 -4.55 -23.38
CA ASP A 82 -11.84 -3.18 -23.28
C ASP A 82 -12.55 -2.40 -22.17
N ARG A 83 -13.89 -2.48 -22.11
CA ARG A 83 -14.69 -1.86 -21.04
C ARG A 83 -14.29 -2.35 -19.66
N ASN A 84 -14.14 -3.66 -19.49
CA ASN A 84 -13.75 -4.24 -18.21
C ASN A 84 -12.35 -3.81 -17.79
N ARG A 85 -11.38 -3.84 -18.71
CA ARG A 85 -10.00 -3.41 -18.44
C ARG A 85 -9.93 -1.92 -18.13
N PHE A 86 -10.69 -1.09 -18.84
CA PHE A 86 -10.79 0.35 -18.59
C PHE A 86 -11.35 0.65 -17.20
N GLN A 87 -12.48 0.01 -16.84
CA GLN A 87 -13.10 0.20 -15.54
C GLN A 87 -12.19 -0.26 -14.39
N LEU A 88 -11.54 -1.41 -14.56
CA LEU A 88 -10.64 -1.95 -13.55
C LEU A 88 -9.38 -1.08 -13.38
N ALA A 89 -8.77 -0.62 -14.47
CA ALA A 89 -7.64 0.31 -14.40
C ALA A 89 -8.01 1.61 -13.66
N TYR A 90 -9.20 2.16 -13.93
CA TYR A 90 -9.71 3.34 -13.22
C TYR A 90 -9.90 3.05 -11.72
N GLN A 91 -10.56 1.94 -11.38
CA GLN A 91 -10.78 1.53 -9.99
C GLN A 91 -9.46 1.36 -9.23
N LEU A 92 -8.47 0.70 -9.82
CA LEU A 92 -7.18 0.47 -9.19
C LEU A 92 -6.41 1.77 -8.97
N LYS A 93 -6.45 2.71 -9.93
CA LYS A 93 -5.89 4.05 -9.79
C LYS A 93 -6.52 4.81 -8.61
N GLU A 94 -7.85 4.80 -8.51
CA GLU A 94 -8.56 5.43 -7.39
C GLU A 94 -8.22 4.75 -6.06
N LYS A 95 -8.12 3.41 -6.04
CA LYS A 95 -7.70 2.66 -4.85
C LYS A 95 -6.30 3.05 -4.39
N ILE A 96 -5.33 3.21 -5.30
CA ILE A 96 -4.00 3.73 -4.98
C ILE A 96 -4.11 5.11 -4.31
N ALA A 97 -4.91 6.01 -4.87
CA ALA A 97 -5.12 7.35 -4.29
C ALA A 97 -5.76 7.33 -2.90
N LEU A 98 -6.61 6.33 -2.60
CA LEU A 98 -7.22 6.15 -1.28
C LEU A 98 -6.29 5.47 -0.27
N LEU A 99 -5.35 4.64 -0.72
CA LEU A 99 -4.38 3.97 0.15
C LEU A 99 -3.28 4.91 0.63
N ILE A 100 -2.91 5.92 -0.15
CA ILE A 100 -1.78 6.77 0.16
C ILE A 100 -2.13 7.94 1.10
N ASN A 101 -1.19 8.34 1.96
CA ASN A 101 -1.27 9.57 2.75
C ASN A 101 -1.14 10.84 1.86
N PRO A 102 -2.16 11.70 1.77
CA PRO A 102 -2.13 12.90 0.92
C PRO A 102 -1.21 14.00 1.44
N LYS A 103 -0.61 13.87 2.64
CA LYS A 103 0.30 14.86 3.21
C LYS A 103 1.77 14.62 2.86
N GLU A 104 2.08 13.48 2.25
CA GLU A 104 3.44 13.06 1.94
C GLU A 104 3.74 13.28 0.46
N THR A 105 4.86 13.92 0.15
CA THR A 105 5.19 14.34 -1.23
C THR A 105 5.44 13.16 -2.16
N ASP A 106 6.08 12.10 -1.68
CA ASP A 106 6.33 10.89 -2.47
C ASP A 106 5.04 10.11 -2.75
N HIS A 107 4.08 10.15 -1.83
CA HIS A 107 2.74 9.59 -2.01
C HIS A 107 1.93 10.37 -3.05
N GLN A 108 1.95 11.71 -2.99
CA GLN A 108 1.33 12.56 -4.00
C GLN A 108 1.92 12.30 -5.39
N GLU A 109 3.24 12.11 -5.48
CA GLU A 109 3.91 11.80 -6.73
C GLU A 109 3.49 10.43 -7.29
N LEU A 110 3.32 9.42 -6.44
CA LEU A 110 2.80 8.12 -6.88
C LEU A 110 1.39 8.25 -7.51
N VAL A 111 0.51 9.06 -6.92
CA VAL A 111 -0.83 9.32 -7.49
C VAL A 111 -0.73 10.04 -8.83
N ARG A 112 0.12 11.06 -8.93
CA ARG A 112 0.36 11.80 -10.18
C ARG A 112 0.87 10.88 -11.28
N LEU A 113 1.78 9.97 -10.96
CA LEU A 113 2.32 8.98 -11.89
C LEU A 113 1.26 7.96 -12.33
N ALA A 114 0.41 7.50 -11.41
CA ALA A 114 -0.71 6.61 -11.72
C ALA A 114 -1.72 7.30 -12.67
N GLU A 115 -2.05 8.56 -12.43
CA GLU A 115 -2.90 9.38 -13.31
C GLU A 115 -2.29 9.52 -14.71
N SER A 116 -0.99 9.80 -14.78
CA SER A 116 -0.27 9.91 -16.04
C SER A 116 -0.27 8.59 -16.81
N ALA A 117 -0.05 7.46 -16.14
CA ALA A 117 -0.07 6.13 -16.76
C ALA A 117 -1.47 5.77 -17.25
N TYR A 118 -2.51 6.07 -16.46
CA TYR A 118 -3.89 5.84 -16.85
C TYR A 118 -4.27 6.68 -18.09
N THR A 119 -3.95 7.98 -18.08
CA THR A 119 -4.19 8.85 -19.23
C THR A 119 -3.46 8.34 -20.48
N ALA A 120 -2.20 7.94 -20.34
CA ALA A 120 -1.42 7.37 -21.44
C ALA A 120 -2.05 6.08 -21.99
N TYR A 121 -2.50 5.18 -21.10
CA TYR A 121 -3.22 3.96 -21.46
C TYR A 121 -4.51 4.26 -22.22
N VAL A 122 -5.35 5.17 -21.72
CA VAL A 122 -6.63 5.54 -22.34
C VAL A 122 -6.42 6.11 -23.74
N ASN A 123 -5.37 6.93 -23.91
CA ASN A 123 -4.98 7.52 -25.19
C ASN A 123 -4.25 6.54 -26.12
N GLY A 124 -3.97 5.31 -25.67
CA GLY A 124 -3.25 4.29 -26.45
C GLY A 124 -1.77 4.61 -26.69
N THR A 125 -1.19 5.45 -25.84
CA THR A 125 0.23 5.84 -25.92
C THR A 125 1.12 4.96 -25.04
N ASP A 126 2.44 5.04 -25.23
CA ASP A 126 3.41 4.26 -24.46
C ASP A 126 3.36 4.60 -22.95
N THR A 127 3.12 3.58 -22.13
CA THR A 127 3.05 3.69 -20.66
C THR A 127 4.38 3.32 -19.99
N THR A 128 5.37 2.81 -20.73
CA THR A 128 6.60 2.20 -20.20
C THR A 128 7.35 3.11 -19.22
N ILE A 129 7.50 4.40 -19.58
CA ILE A 129 8.20 5.38 -18.73
C ILE A 129 7.43 5.61 -17.43
N ALA A 130 6.11 5.79 -17.51
CA ALA A 130 5.25 6.01 -16.34
C ALA A 130 5.25 4.76 -15.42
N LEU A 131 5.16 3.56 -15.98
CA LEU A 131 5.19 2.31 -15.22
C LEU A 131 6.52 2.07 -14.50
N LYS A 132 7.64 2.43 -15.15
CA LYS A 132 8.95 2.38 -14.51
C LYS A 132 9.03 3.35 -13.33
N ALA A 133 8.55 4.59 -13.51
CA ALA A 133 8.53 5.59 -12.46
C ALA A 133 7.62 5.17 -11.28
N ILE A 134 6.41 4.66 -11.56
CA ILE A 134 5.50 4.10 -10.54
C ILE A 134 6.24 3.06 -9.70
N ARG A 135 6.86 2.06 -10.35
CA ARG A 135 7.60 1.00 -9.65
C ARG A 135 8.68 1.57 -8.73
N GLN A 136 9.48 2.52 -9.22
CA GLN A 136 10.56 3.13 -8.45
C GLN A 136 10.04 3.88 -7.23
N HIS A 137 9.01 4.71 -7.40
CA HIS A 137 8.39 5.45 -6.29
C HIS A 137 7.71 4.54 -5.27
N THR A 138 6.97 3.53 -5.73
CA THR A 138 6.35 2.54 -4.85
C THR A 138 7.42 1.79 -4.05
N GLN A 139 8.55 1.40 -4.64
CA GLN A 139 9.64 0.74 -3.91
C GLN A 139 10.21 1.61 -2.79
N VAL A 140 10.38 2.91 -3.01
CA VAL A 140 10.86 3.85 -1.99
C VAL A 140 9.87 3.94 -0.83
N ILE A 141 8.58 4.12 -1.14
CA ILE A 141 7.51 4.16 -0.13
C ILE A 141 7.50 2.86 0.66
N LEU A 142 7.39 1.70 -0.01
CA LEU A 142 7.30 0.40 0.66
C LEU A 142 8.54 0.11 1.51
N LYS A 143 9.74 0.52 1.08
CA LYS A 143 10.98 0.32 1.84
C LYS A 143 10.98 1.15 3.11
N ARG A 144 10.62 2.43 3.04
CA ARG A 144 10.50 3.31 4.20
C ARG A 144 9.52 2.75 5.21
N GLU A 145 8.36 2.30 4.75
CA GLU A 145 7.29 1.77 5.59
C GLU A 145 7.64 0.41 6.20
N TRP A 146 8.34 -0.44 5.45
CA TRP A 146 8.91 -1.69 5.95
C TRP A 146 9.91 -1.46 7.09
N ASP A 147 10.78 -0.46 6.97
CA ASP A 147 11.75 -0.12 8.01
C ASP A 147 11.09 0.44 9.28
N VAL A 148 9.86 0.95 9.19
CA VAL A 148 9.02 1.30 10.34
C VAL A 148 8.41 0.05 10.99
N VAL A 149 7.90 -0.91 10.19
CA VAL A 149 7.32 -2.17 10.70
C VAL A 149 8.37 -3.03 11.42
N LYS A 150 9.63 -3.01 10.95
CA LYS A 150 10.71 -3.81 11.52
C LYS A 150 11.17 -3.32 12.91
N LYS A 151 10.94 -2.05 13.24
CA LYS A 151 11.34 -1.44 14.52
C LYS A 151 10.35 -1.75 15.62
#